data_AF-A0A834PU48-F1
#
_entry.id   AF-A0A834PU48-F1
#
_cell.length_a   1.000
_cell.length_b   1.000
_cell.length_c   1.000
_cell.angle_alpha   90.00
_cell.angle_beta   90.00
_cell.angle_gamma   90.00
#
_symmetry.space_group_name_H-M   'P 1'
#
loop_
_entity.id
_entity.type
_entity.pdbx_description
1 polymer ?
#
loop_
_entity_poly.entity_id
_entity_poly.type
_entity_poly.pdbx_seq_one_letter_code
_entity_poly.pdbx_strand_id
1 'polypeptide(L)'
;MSYYLDRDGVALKNFARYFLHQSHEEMEHAEKLMELQNQRGGQIFLQDIKKPDPDDWESGLGAMECAYHLEKGANQSLLELHKLATDKNDPHLCDFIETHYLNEQVKSIKELGDHVTTLHKMGAPESCMAEYLFDKHPLGGGERRAEP
;
A
#
# COMPACT_ATOMS: atom_id res chain seq x y z
N MET A 1 2.28 -5.65 -8.82
CA MET A 1 1.02 -6.33 -8.41
C MET A 1 -0.13 -6.07 -9.37
N SER A 2 -0.59 -4.82 -9.56
CA SER A 2 -1.77 -4.52 -10.40
C SER A 2 -1.77 -5.20 -11.79
N TYR A 3 -0.72 -4.97 -12.58
CA TYR A 3 -0.61 -5.55 -13.93
C TYR A 3 -0.46 -7.07 -13.96
N TYR A 4 -0.03 -7.71 -12.87
CA TYR A 4 -0.03 -9.18 -12.78
C TYR A 4 -1.47 -9.72 -12.68
N LEU A 5 -2.30 -9.06 -11.87
CA LEU A 5 -3.68 -9.47 -11.60
C LEU A 5 -4.61 -9.21 -12.80
N ASP A 6 -4.25 -8.28 -13.67
CA ASP A 6 -4.97 -7.98 -14.92
C ASP A 6 -4.60 -8.92 -16.09
N ARG A 7 -3.56 -9.77 -15.93
CA ARG A 7 -3.22 -10.78 -16.95
C ARG A 7 -4.41 -11.67 -17.24
N ASP A 8 -4.55 -12.10 -18.49
CA ASP A 8 -5.61 -13.00 -18.95
C ASP A 8 -5.62 -14.35 -18.20
N GLY A 9 -4.45 -14.84 -17.77
CA GLY A 9 -4.31 -16.04 -16.95
C GLY A 9 -4.66 -15.88 -15.46
N VAL A 10 -4.91 -14.66 -14.97
CA VAL A 10 -5.25 -14.37 -13.55
C VAL A 10 -6.63 -13.72 -13.43
N ALA A 11 -6.88 -12.65 -14.20
CA ALA A 11 -8.18 -12.01 -14.41
C ALA A 11 -8.93 -11.52 -13.15
N LEU A 12 -8.21 -11.02 -12.14
CA LEU A 12 -8.76 -10.44 -10.90
C LEU A 12 -8.80 -8.91 -10.98
N LYS A 13 -9.81 -8.37 -11.69
CA LYS A 13 -9.88 -6.95 -12.06
C LYS A 13 -9.99 -5.99 -10.87
N ASN A 14 -10.71 -6.36 -9.82
CA ASN A 14 -10.85 -5.48 -8.65
C ASN A 14 -9.60 -5.49 -7.78
N PHE A 15 -8.88 -6.61 -7.70
CA PHE A 15 -7.52 -6.63 -7.14
C PHE A 15 -6.58 -5.74 -7.95
N ALA A 16 -6.63 -5.83 -9.28
CA ALA A 16 -5.80 -5.00 -10.14
C ALA A 16 -6.08 -3.51 -9.92
N ARG A 17 -7.36 -3.13 -9.84
CA ARG A 17 -7.80 -1.76 -9.55
C ARG A 17 -7.35 -1.29 -8.16
N TYR A 18 -7.49 -2.13 -7.13
CA TYR A 18 -7.02 -1.85 -5.77
C TYR A 18 -5.52 -1.50 -5.76
N PHE A 19 -4.67 -2.36 -6.31
CA PHE A 19 -3.23 -2.11 -6.33
C PHE A 19 -2.81 -0.95 -7.25
N LEU A 20 -3.60 -0.65 -8.28
CA LEU A 20 -3.35 0.55 -9.09
C LEU A 20 -3.64 1.82 -8.29
N HIS A 21 -4.72 1.81 -7.50
CA HIS A 21 -5.04 2.90 -6.59
C HIS A 21 -3.94 3.11 -5.54
N GLN A 22 -3.51 2.03 -4.84
CA GLN A 22 -2.41 2.13 -3.89
C GLN A 22 -1.11 2.64 -4.53
N SER A 23 -0.83 2.24 -5.78
CA SER A 23 0.36 2.74 -6.49
C SER A 23 0.30 4.26 -6.74
N HIS A 24 -0.88 4.85 -6.91
CA HIS A 24 -1.03 6.29 -7.04
C HIS A 24 -0.94 6.98 -5.68
N GLU A 25 -1.55 6.43 -4.63
CA GLU A 25 -1.43 6.96 -3.26
C GLU A 25 0.04 7.03 -2.81
N GLU A 26 0.82 5.97 -3.04
CA GLU A 26 2.25 5.97 -2.71
C GLU A 26 3.09 6.96 -3.54
N MET A 27 2.65 7.28 -4.76
CA MET A 27 3.28 8.34 -5.55
C MET A 27 2.98 9.71 -4.95
N GLU A 28 1.75 9.96 -4.50
CA GLU A 28 1.37 11.19 -3.78
C GLU A 28 2.15 11.32 -2.46
N HIS A 29 2.39 10.21 -1.74
CA HIS A 29 3.25 10.19 -0.56
C HIS A 29 4.69 10.62 -0.88
N ALA A 30 5.27 10.09 -1.95
CA ALA A 30 6.61 10.47 -2.39
C ALA A 30 6.69 11.95 -2.78
N GLU A 31 5.70 12.47 -3.51
CA GLU A 31 5.62 13.88 -3.90
C GLU A 31 5.51 14.80 -2.68
N LYS A 32 4.67 14.44 -1.70
CA LYS A 32 4.50 15.20 -0.45
C LYS A 32 5.81 15.29 0.36
N LEU A 33 6.64 14.24 0.36
CA LEU A 33 8.00 14.29 0.94
C LEU A 33 8.94 15.22 0.17
N MET A 34 8.88 15.21 -1.17
CA MET A 34 9.68 16.12 -2.00
C MET A 34 9.29 17.59 -1.77
N GLU A 35 8.01 17.88 -1.64
CA GLU A 35 7.51 19.21 -1.30
C GLU A 35 8.01 19.65 0.08
N LEU A 36 7.90 18.80 1.11
CA LEU A 36 8.43 19.10 2.44
C LEU A 36 9.93 19.42 2.39
N GLN A 37 10.70 18.62 1.65
CA GLN A 37 12.14 18.82 1.53
C GLN A 37 12.45 20.22 0.97
N ASN A 38 11.74 20.64 -0.09
CA ASN A 38 11.89 21.98 -0.66
C ASN A 38 11.41 23.08 0.30
N GLN A 39 10.29 22.89 0.99
CA GLN A 39 9.76 23.86 1.97
C GLN A 39 10.74 24.13 3.11
N ARG A 40 11.51 23.12 3.52
CA ARG A 40 12.52 23.22 4.57
C ARG A 40 13.88 23.72 4.06
N GLY A 41 13.98 24.08 2.78
CA GLY A 41 15.23 24.53 2.14
C GLY A 41 16.25 23.40 1.92
N GLY A 42 15.80 22.14 2.00
CA GLY A 42 16.60 20.97 1.70
C GLY A 42 16.79 20.78 0.20
N GLN A 43 17.69 19.87 -0.15
CA GLN A 43 17.94 19.48 -1.54
C GLN A 43 17.51 18.03 -1.76
N ILE A 44 16.85 17.78 -2.87
CA ILE A 44 16.42 16.43 -3.27
C ILE A 44 17.55 15.77 -4.07
N PHE A 45 17.94 14.56 -3.65
CA PHE A 45 18.91 13.74 -4.36
C PHE A 45 18.26 12.38 -4.70
N LEU A 46 17.75 12.26 -5.92
CA LEU A 46 17.08 11.04 -6.39
C LEU A 46 18.08 9.89 -6.55
N GLN A 47 17.60 8.67 -6.25
CA GLN A 47 18.34 7.41 -6.41
C GLN A 47 17.55 6.47 -7.32
N ASP A 48 18.20 5.41 -7.80
CA ASP A 48 17.56 4.38 -8.59
C ASP A 48 16.44 3.68 -7.81
N ILE A 49 15.23 3.66 -8.37
CA ILE A 49 14.13 2.85 -7.86
C ILE A 49 14.38 1.41 -8.28
N LYS A 50 14.57 0.52 -7.30
CA LYS A 50 14.77 -0.91 -7.57
C LYS A 50 13.48 -1.53 -8.08
N LYS A 51 13.61 -2.47 -9.02
CA LYS A 51 12.47 -3.30 -9.43
C LYS A 51 11.96 -4.11 -8.23
N PRO A 52 10.68 -4.51 -8.21
CA PRO A 52 10.19 -5.46 -7.23
C PRO A 52 10.99 -6.77 -7.26
N ASP A 53 11.11 -7.43 -6.10
CA ASP A 53 11.82 -8.71 -5.99
C ASP A 53 11.14 -9.83 -6.81
N PRO A 54 9.81 -10.05 -6.70
CA PRO A 54 9.10 -10.99 -7.55
C PRO A 54 8.57 -10.33 -8.83
N ASP A 55 8.73 -11.02 -9.96
CA ASP A 55 8.08 -10.66 -11.23
C ASP A 55 6.67 -11.33 -11.34
N ASP A 56 6.43 -12.41 -10.58
CA ASP A 56 5.16 -13.15 -10.48
C ASP A 56 4.71 -13.21 -9.00
N TRP A 57 3.44 -12.87 -8.73
CA TRP A 57 2.90 -12.77 -7.36
C TRP A 57 2.18 -14.03 -6.90
N GLU A 58 2.16 -15.08 -7.73
CA GLU A 58 1.57 -16.41 -7.51
C GLU A 58 0.02 -16.41 -7.40
N SER A 59 -0.57 -15.52 -6.62
CA SER A 59 -2.01 -15.43 -6.38
C SER A 59 -2.45 -14.05 -5.90
N GLY A 60 -3.76 -13.80 -5.79
CA GLY A 60 -4.29 -12.60 -5.14
C GLY A 60 -3.92 -12.53 -3.66
N LEU A 61 -3.92 -13.67 -2.95
CA LEU A 61 -3.42 -13.77 -1.58
C LEU A 61 -1.94 -13.42 -1.48
N GLY A 62 -1.09 -13.99 -2.35
CA GLY A 62 0.35 -13.71 -2.35
C GLY A 62 0.66 -12.24 -2.60
N ALA A 63 -0.09 -11.58 -3.49
CA ALA A 63 0.01 -10.14 -3.70
C ALA A 63 -0.38 -9.34 -2.44
N MET A 64 -1.48 -9.70 -1.76
CA MET A 64 -1.94 -9.04 -0.53
C MET A 64 -0.96 -9.23 0.64
N GLU A 65 -0.38 -10.42 0.80
CA GLU A 65 0.63 -10.69 1.83
C GLU A 65 1.90 -9.89 1.58
N CYS A 66 2.38 -9.84 0.34
CA CYS A 66 3.54 -9.03 0.03
C CYS A 66 3.26 -7.54 0.27
N ALA A 67 2.09 -7.02 -0.14
CA ALA A 67 1.70 -5.65 0.13
C ALA A 67 1.65 -5.37 1.64
N TYR A 68 1.06 -6.27 2.43
CA TYR A 68 1.03 -6.17 3.88
C TYR A 68 2.45 -6.07 4.49
N HIS A 69 3.41 -6.84 3.97
CA HIS A 69 4.80 -6.77 4.42
C HIS A 69 5.50 -5.49 3.97
N LEU A 70 5.27 -5.03 2.74
CA LEU A 70 5.80 -3.76 2.22
C LEU A 70 5.33 -2.59 3.07
N GLU A 71 4.03 -2.51 3.38
CA GLU A 71 3.47 -1.44 4.20
C GLU A 71 4.04 -1.40 5.63
N LYS A 72 4.29 -2.59 6.21
CA LYS A 72 4.97 -2.67 7.52
C LYS A 72 6.41 -2.20 7.44
N GLY A 73 7.13 -2.49 6.36
CA GLY A 73 8.49 -2.01 6.12
C GLY A 73 8.55 -0.49 5.94
N ALA A 74 7.63 0.07 5.16
CA ALA A 74 7.48 1.51 4.97
C ALA A 74 7.16 2.21 6.31
N ASN A 75 6.20 1.68 7.07
CA ASN A 75 5.86 2.21 8.39
C ASN A 75 7.04 2.15 9.37
N GLN A 76 7.83 1.07 9.36
CA GLN A 76 9.03 0.98 10.19
C GLN A 76 10.05 2.08 9.83
N SER A 77 10.24 2.36 8.55
CA SER A 77 11.12 3.44 8.08
C SER A 77 10.61 4.82 8.52
N LEU A 78 9.29 5.04 8.49
CA LEU A 78 8.67 6.28 9.00
C LEU A 78 8.83 6.45 10.50
N LEU A 79 8.70 5.37 11.28
CA LEU A 79 8.94 5.41 12.74
C LEU A 79 10.41 5.73 13.06
N GLU A 80 11.35 5.19 12.30
CA GLU A 80 12.77 5.51 12.43
C GLU A 80 13.07 6.96 12.05
N LEU A 81 12.44 7.47 10.99
CA LEU A 81 12.54 8.88 10.59
C LEU A 81 11.94 9.80 11.66
N HIS A 82 10.79 9.45 12.23
CA HIS A 82 10.15 10.20 13.32
C HIS A 82 11.03 10.20 14.58
N LYS A 83 11.63 9.06 14.93
CA LYS A 83 12.61 8.97 16.02
C LYS A 83 13.80 9.89 15.76
N LEU A 84 14.35 9.89 14.53
CA LEU A 84 15.45 10.77 14.17
C LEU A 84 15.06 12.25 14.30
N ALA A 85 13.87 12.63 13.83
CA ALA A 85 13.34 13.98 13.98
C ALA A 85 13.21 14.39 15.46
N THR A 86 12.72 13.47 16.30
CA THR A 86 12.62 13.63 17.75
C THR A 86 13.99 13.82 18.40
N ASP A 87 14.96 12.95 18.08
CA ASP A 87 16.33 13.04 18.60
C ASP A 87 17.03 14.35 18.18
N LYS A 88 16.62 14.93 17.05
CA LYS A 88 17.11 16.22 16.54
C LYS A 88 16.29 17.42 17.01
N ASN A 89 15.25 17.21 17.82
CA ASN A 89 14.32 18.23 18.29
C ASN A 89 13.68 19.01 17.13
N ASP A 90 13.24 18.32 16.08
CA ASP A 90 12.49 18.89 14.95
C ASP A 90 10.98 18.60 15.11
N PRO A 91 10.24 19.43 15.88
CA PRO A 91 8.83 19.17 16.14
C PRO A 91 7.96 19.27 14.89
N HIS A 92 8.36 20.10 13.91
CA HIS A 92 7.60 20.23 12.67
C HIS A 92 7.70 18.98 11.81
N LEU A 93 8.88 18.35 11.73
CA LEU A 93 9.01 17.08 11.01
C LEU A 93 8.27 15.94 11.72
N CYS A 94 8.30 15.90 13.06
CA CYS A 94 7.50 14.93 13.82
C CYS A 94 6.01 15.06 13.51
N ASP A 95 5.45 16.27 13.64
CA ASP A 95 4.04 16.56 13.37
C ASP A 95 3.64 16.23 11.93
N PHE A 96 4.50 16.55 10.96
CA PHE A 96 4.26 16.22 9.55
C PHE A 96 4.16 14.71 9.31
N ILE A 97 5.06 13.92 9.90
CA ILE A 97 5.06 12.45 9.78
C ILE A 97 3.82 11.86 10.47
N GLU A 98 3.46 12.36 11.65
CA GLU A 98 2.26 11.93 12.39
C GLU A 98 0.96 12.23 11.63
N THR A 99 0.83 13.45 11.12
CA THR A 99 -0.38 13.94 10.46
C THR A 99 -0.62 13.25 9.13
N HIS A 100 0.42 13.10 8.30
CA HIS A 100 0.26 12.71 6.91
C HIS A 100 0.65 11.26 6.59
N TYR A 101 1.30 10.52 7.49
CA TYR A 101 1.81 9.19 7.17
C TYR A 101 1.44 8.15 8.22
N LEU A 102 1.76 8.36 9.51
CA LEU A 102 1.60 7.30 10.52
C LEU A 102 0.14 6.86 10.70
N ASN A 103 -0.81 7.80 10.65
CA ASN A 103 -2.23 7.48 10.73
C ASN A 103 -2.73 6.70 9.50
N GLU A 104 -2.18 6.98 8.32
CA GLU A 104 -2.52 6.31 7.07
C GLU A 104 -1.93 4.90 7.06
N GLN A 105 -0.63 4.75 7.39
CA GLN A 105 0.02 3.44 7.52
C GLN A 105 -0.74 2.49 8.46
N VAL A 106 -1.19 2.97 9.63
CA VAL A 106 -1.95 2.11 10.56
C VAL A 106 -3.26 1.62 9.96
N LYS A 107 -3.96 2.46 9.18
CA LYS A 107 -5.20 2.07 8.49
C LYS A 107 -4.90 1.08 7.36
N SER A 108 -3.92 1.37 6.50
CA SER A 108 -3.55 0.51 5.37
C SER A 108 -3.07 -0.86 5.83
N ILE A 109 -2.23 -0.93 6.88
CA ILE A 109 -1.78 -2.20 7.48
C ILE A 109 -2.97 -2.98 8.05
N LYS A 110 -3.93 -2.30 8.69
CA LYS A 110 -5.13 -2.96 9.22
C LYS A 110 -6.01 -3.52 8.11
N GLU A 111 -6.24 -2.75 7.06
CA GLU A 111 -7.03 -3.14 5.89
C GLU A 111 -6.42 -4.34 5.16
N LEU A 112 -5.13 -4.28 4.85
CA LEU A 112 -4.40 -5.40 4.23
C LEU A 112 -4.42 -6.64 5.14
N GLY A 113 -4.25 -6.46 6.45
CA GLY A 113 -4.33 -7.55 7.42
C GLY A 113 -5.73 -8.22 7.45
N ASP A 114 -6.79 -7.45 7.31
CA ASP A 114 -8.16 -7.96 7.20
C ASP A 114 -8.37 -8.73 5.89
N HIS A 115 -7.85 -8.22 4.78
CA HIS A 115 -7.90 -8.89 3.48
C HIS A 115 -7.16 -10.23 3.50
N VAL A 116 -5.91 -10.26 3.97
CA VAL A 116 -5.12 -11.49 4.12
C VAL A 116 -5.83 -12.49 5.01
N THR A 117 -6.37 -12.06 6.15
CA THR A 117 -7.10 -12.94 7.07
C THR A 117 -8.37 -13.52 6.42
N THR A 118 -9.07 -12.72 5.63
CA THR A 118 -10.32 -13.12 4.98
C THR A 118 -10.05 -14.13 3.86
N LEU A 119 -9.05 -13.87 3.03
CA LEU A 119 -8.62 -14.77 1.96
C LEU A 119 -8.17 -16.14 2.49
N HIS A 120 -7.38 -16.17 3.57
CA HIS A 120 -7.05 -17.41 4.26
C HIS A 120 -8.29 -18.17 4.75
N LYS A 121 -9.24 -17.48 5.38
CA LYS A 121 -10.49 -18.11 5.86
C LYS A 121 -11.36 -18.66 4.74
N MET A 122 -11.29 -18.07 3.55
CA MET A 122 -11.98 -18.54 2.35
C MET A 122 -11.25 -19.72 1.68
N GLY A 123 -10.03 -20.03 2.12
CA GLY A 123 -9.21 -21.13 1.61
C GLY A 123 -8.42 -20.77 0.34
N ALA A 124 -8.08 -19.49 0.14
CA ALA A 124 -7.16 -19.10 -0.93
C ALA A 124 -5.71 -19.55 -0.59
N PRO A 125 -4.88 -19.88 -1.60
CA PRO A 125 -5.20 -19.91 -3.03
C PRO A 125 -5.80 -21.25 -3.51
N GLU A 126 -5.88 -22.29 -2.66
CA GLU A 126 -6.30 -23.64 -3.10
C GLU A 126 -7.76 -23.71 -3.55
N SER A 127 -8.61 -22.87 -2.96
CA SER A 127 -10.02 -22.73 -3.33
C SER A 127 -10.17 -21.80 -4.53
N CYS A 128 -10.48 -22.39 -5.69
CA CYS A 128 -10.65 -21.65 -6.95
C CYS A 128 -11.73 -20.54 -6.89
N MET A 129 -12.67 -20.63 -5.96
CA MET A 129 -13.73 -19.64 -5.79
C MET A 129 -13.37 -18.53 -4.80
N ALA A 130 -12.36 -18.73 -3.95
CA ALA A 130 -12.05 -17.79 -2.87
C ALA A 130 -11.68 -16.41 -3.40
N GLU A 131 -10.66 -16.35 -4.26
CA GLU A 131 -10.18 -15.08 -4.83
C GLU A 131 -11.19 -14.46 -5.78
N TYR A 132 -11.92 -15.29 -6.55
CA TYR A 132 -12.98 -14.80 -7.42
C TYR A 132 -14.11 -14.13 -6.64
N LEU A 133 -14.62 -14.78 -5.58
CA LEU A 133 -15.68 -14.21 -4.75
C LEU A 133 -15.20 -12.96 -4.02
N PHE A 134 -13.97 -13.00 -3.50
CA PHE A 134 -13.35 -11.84 -2.85
C PHE A 134 -13.23 -10.68 -3.85
N ASP A 135 -12.73 -10.91 -5.06
CA ASP A 135 -12.65 -9.92 -6.15
C ASP A 135 -14.02 -9.32 -6.48
N LYS A 136 -15.12 -10.08 -6.46
CA LYS A 136 -16.46 -9.55 -6.77
C LYS A 136 -17.09 -8.72 -5.66
N HIS A 137 -16.60 -8.81 -4.44
CA HIS A 137 -17.02 -7.93 -3.36
C HIS A 137 -16.08 -6.71 -3.28
N PRO A 138 -16.57 -5.51 -2.93
CA PRO A 138 -15.71 -4.33 -2.86
C PRO A 138 -14.54 -4.56 -1.90
N LEU A 139 -13.31 -4.48 -2.43
CA LEU A 139 -12.05 -4.67 -1.70
C LEU A 139 -11.65 -3.41 -0.92
N GLY A 140 -12.62 -2.74 -0.30
CA GLY A 140 -12.48 -1.40 0.26
C GLY A 140 -13.77 -0.60 0.10
N GLY A 141 -14.13 0.18 1.12
CA GLY A 141 -15.39 0.92 1.24
C GLY A 141 -15.58 2.11 0.28
N GLY A 142 -14.99 2.07 -0.91
CA GLY A 142 -15.03 3.13 -1.91
C GLY A 142 -15.81 2.72 -3.16
N GLU A 143 -17.14 2.74 -3.07
CA GLU A 143 -18.10 3.05 -4.15
C GLU A 143 -19.50 2.66 -3.67
N ARG A 144 -20.17 3.60 -2.96
CA ARG A 144 -21.63 3.65 -3.06
C ARG A 144 -21.92 3.92 -4.53
N ARG A 145 -22.58 2.96 -5.19
CA ARG A 145 -23.10 3.13 -6.54
C ARG A 145 -23.77 4.50 -6.65
N ALA A 146 -23.21 5.39 -7.46
CA ALA A 146 -24.02 6.41 -8.09
C ALA A 146 -24.85 5.67 -9.15
N GLU A 147 -26.01 5.16 -8.75
CA GLU A 147 -27.07 4.81 -9.70
C GLU A 147 -27.73 6.12 -10.19
N PRO A 148 -28.19 6.16 -11.45
CA PRO A 148 -28.46 7.39 -12.21
C PRO A 148 -29.56 8.29 -11.64
#